data_AF-A0A1M6JK33-F1
#
_entry.id   AF-A0A1M6JK33-F1
#
_cell.length_a   1.000
_cell.length_b   1.000
_cell.length_c   1.000
_cell.angle_alpha   90.00
_cell.angle_beta   90.00
_cell.angle_gamma   90.00
#
_symmetry.space_group_name_H-M   'P 1'
#
loop_
_entity.id
_entity.type
_entity.pdbx_description
1 polymer ?
#
loop_
_entity_poly.entity_id
_entity_poly.type
_entity_poly.pdbx_seq_one_letter_code
_entity_poly.pdbx_strand_id
1 'polypeptide(L)' 'MTVKLVNLTTHAPGAQPGIVYVVSRVTASAMRGRDDLVFPLDEVRDRSDVIAGCRTLGRFAAPSPEPVLCREPAKEDR' A
#
# COMPACT_ATOMS: atom_id res chain seq x y z
N MET A 1 -8.77 -13.01 8.26
CA MET A 1 -8.35 -11.93 7.34
C MET A 1 -9.36 -11.89 6.20
N THR A 2 -10.06 -10.78 6.04
CA THR A 2 -11.16 -10.66 5.07
C THR A 2 -10.72 -9.76 3.92
N VAL A 3 -10.92 -10.22 2.68
CA VAL A 3 -10.56 -9.49 1.47
C VAL A 3 -11.82 -8.89 0.86
N LYS A 4 -11.82 -7.58 0.61
CA LYS A 4 -12.89 -6.89 -0.12
C LYS A 4 -12.35 -6.34 -1.43
N LEU A 5 -12.99 -6.74 -2.53
CA LEU A 5 -12.78 -6.10 -3.83
C LEU A 5 -13.63 -4.83 -3.85
N VAL A 6 -12.99 -3.67 -4.04
CA VAL A 6 -13.69 -2.39 -4.11
C VAL A 6 -13.27 -1.68 -5.38
N ASN A 7 -14.24 -1.31 -6.21
CA ASN A 7 -14.00 -0.44 -7.36
C ASN A 7 -13.93 1.00 -6.85
N LEU A 8 -12.71 1.52 -6.70
CA LEU A 8 -12.48 2.79 -6.02
C LEU A 8 -12.28 3.93 -7.01
N THR A 9 -13.32 4.75 -7.13
CA THR A 9 -13.24 6.13 -7.58
C THR A 9 -12.90 7.02 -6.38
N THR A 10 -11.64 7.51 -6.35
CA THR A 10 -11.11 8.61 -5.49
C THR A 10 -11.21 8.53 -3.96
N HIS A 11 -12.11 7.76 -3.36
CA HIS A 11 -12.30 7.66 -1.91
C HIS A 11 -12.41 6.19 -1.46
N ALA A 12 -11.32 5.65 -0.96
CA ALA A 12 -11.31 4.35 -0.29
C ALA A 12 -12.00 4.45 1.08
N PRO A 13 -12.87 3.49 1.47
CA PRO A 13 -13.37 3.40 2.83
C PRO A 13 -12.22 3.41 3.84
N GLY A 14 -12.46 3.94 5.04
CA GLY A 14 -11.46 3.94 6.11
C GLY A 14 -10.91 2.54 6.40
N ALA A 15 -9.72 2.50 6.98
CA ALA A 15 -9.13 1.25 7.45
C ALA A 15 -10.03 0.60 8.50
N GLN A 16 -10.22 -0.72 8.38
CA GLN A 16 -11.06 -1.50 9.28
C GLN A 16 -10.23 -2.66 9.86
N PRO A 17 -10.32 -2.95 11.17
CA PRO A 17 -9.59 -4.05 11.77
C PRO A 17 -9.87 -5.39 11.05
N GLY A 18 -8.81 -6.08 10.64
CA GLY A 18 -8.88 -7.40 10.01
C GLY A 18 -9.31 -7.42 8.53
N ILE A 19 -9.50 -6.24 7.90
CA ILE A 19 -9.88 -6.10 6.49
C ILE A 19 -8.71 -5.55 5.69
N VAL A 20 -8.50 -6.12 4.50
CA VAL A 20 -7.65 -5.52 3.46
C VAL A 20 -8.48 -5.26 2.19
N TYR A 21 -8.14 -4.18 1.50
CA TYR A 21 -8.80 -3.78 0.26
C TYR A 21 -7.91 -4.08 -0.94
N VAL A 22 -8.44 -4.84 -1.90
CA VAL A 22 -7.78 -5.07 -3.19
C VAL A 22 -8.12 -3.91 -4.11
N VAL A 23 -7.09 -3.19 -4.56
CA VAL A 23 -7.20 -1.98 -5.38
C VAL A 23 -6.24 -2.04 -6.57
N SER A 24 -6.37 -1.10 -7.52
CA SER A 24 -5.38 -0.97 -8.59
C SER A 24 -4.02 -0.54 -8.04
N ARG A 25 -2.92 -0.93 -8.70
CA ARG A 25 -1.56 -0.51 -8.29
C ARG A 25 -1.42 1.01 -8.24
N VAL A 26 -2.07 1.74 -9.15
CA VAL A 26 -2.07 3.20 -9.19
C VAL A 26 -2.75 3.77 -7.94
N THR A 27 -3.92 3.24 -7.56
CA THR A 27 -4.65 3.64 -6.34
C THR A 27 -3.81 3.40 -5.09
N ALA A 28 -3.21 2.21 -4.95
CA ALA A 28 -2.32 1.90 -3.83
C ALA A 28 -1.11 2.85 -3.79
N SER A 29 -0.57 3.24 -4.94
CA SER A 29 0.55 4.19 -5.01
C SER A 29 0.14 5.61 -4.64
N ALA A 30 -1.06 6.04 -5.00
CA ALA A 30 -1.58 7.35 -4.61
C ALA A 30 -1.85 7.46 -3.09
N MET A 31 -1.99 6.32 -2.41
CA MET A 31 -2.33 6.24 -0.99
C MET A 31 -1.25 5.51 -0.16
N ARG A 32 0.05 5.76 -0.43
CA ARG A 32 1.18 5.05 0.23
C ARG A 32 1.20 5.09 1.77
N GLY A 33 0.47 6.01 2.40
CA GLY A 33 0.31 6.03 3.86
C GLY A 33 -0.69 4.99 4.40
N ARG A 34 -1.32 4.19 3.54
CA ARG A 34 -2.29 3.16 3.94
C ARG A 34 -1.73 1.75 3.79
N ASP A 35 -1.68 1.08 4.93
CA ASP A 35 -1.14 -0.27 5.07
C ASP A 35 -2.15 -1.40 4.82
N ASP A 36 -3.43 -1.05 4.69
CA ASP A 36 -4.52 -1.99 4.46
C ASP A 36 -4.91 -2.11 2.97
N LEU A 37 -4.17 -1.43 2.09
CA LEU A 37 -4.35 -1.50 0.63
C LEU A 37 -3.35 -2.48 0.02
N VAL A 38 -3.88 -3.40 -0.78
CA VAL A 38 -3.09 -4.38 -1.54
C VAL A 38 -3.48 -4.32 -3.02
N PHE A 39 -2.56 -4.71 -3.90
CA PHE A 39 -2.79 -4.75 -5.33
C PHE A 39 -2.33 -6.08 -5.93
N PRO A 40 -2.94 -6.55 -7.03
CA PRO A 40 -2.44 -7.71 -7.76
C PRO A 40 -0.98 -7.54 -8.19
N LEU A 41 -0.16 -8.53 -7.89
CA LEU A 41 1.23 -8.61 -8.31
C LEU A 41 1.46 -10.00 -8.91
N ASP A 42 2.30 -10.08 -9.95
CA ASP A 42 2.47 -11.32 -10.71
C ASP A 42 1.12 -11.82 -11.26
N GLU A 43 0.52 -10.98 -12.11
CA GLU A 43 -0.81 -11.22 -12.69
C GLU A 43 -0.80 -12.45 -13.61
N VAL A 44 -1.79 -13.31 -13.47
CA VAL A 44 -2.02 -14.45 -14.35
C VAL A 44 -3.03 -14.03 -15.40
N ARG A 45 -2.65 -14.18 -16.68
CA ARG A 45 -3.51 -13.88 -17.82
C ARG A 45 -4.08 -15.15 -18.43
N ASP A 46 -5.31 -15.07 -18.92
CA ASP A 46 -5.94 -16.14 -19.68
C ASP A 46 -5.48 -16.16 -21.14
N ARG A 47 -6.09 -17.05 -21.94
CA ARG A 47 -5.77 -17.20 -23.38
C ARG A 47 -6.18 -15.99 -24.23
N SER A 48 -7.01 -15.11 -23.70
CA SER A 48 -7.47 -13.88 -24.35
C SER A 48 -6.66 -12.66 -23.89
N ASP A 49 -5.54 -12.88 -23.18
CA ASP A 49 -4.68 -11.86 -22.58
C ASP A 49 -5.38 -10.99 -21.50
N VAL A 50 -6.48 -11.48 -20.94
CA VAL A 50 -7.21 -10.82 -19.85
C VAL A 50 -6.66 -11.29 -18.50
N ILE A 51 -6.54 -10.38 -17.53
CA ILE A 51 -6.13 -10.74 -16.16
C ILE A 51 -7.22 -11.63 -15.55
N ALA A 52 -6.89 -12.92 -15.37
CA ALA A 52 -7.74 -13.91 -14.72
C ALA A 52 -7.51 -13.97 -13.20
N GLY A 53 -6.37 -13.46 -12.73
CA GLY A 53 -6.03 -13.43 -11.31
C GLY A 53 -4.59 -12.96 -11.07
N CYS A 54 -4.05 -13.28 -9.90
CA CYS A 54 -2.65 -13.01 -9.56
C CYS A 54 -2.11 -14.09 -8.63
N ARG A 55 -0.78 -14.30 -8.65
CA ARG A 55 -0.12 -15.27 -7.77
C ARG A 55 0.13 -14.72 -6.38
N THR A 56 0.28 -13.41 -6.28
CA THR A 56 0.57 -12.73 -5.03
C THR A 56 -0.07 -11.34 -4.98
N LEU A 57 -0.16 -10.80 -3.77
CA LEU A 57 -0.64 -9.45 -3.53
C LEU A 57 0.54 -8.59 -3.10
N GLY A 58 0.75 -7.49 -3.81
CA GLY A 58 1.73 -6.47 -3.47
C GLY A 58 1.14 -5.43 -2.52
N ARG A 59 2.01 -4.81 -1.73
CA ARG A 59 1.73 -3.63 -0.92
C ARG A 59 2.93 -2.70 -1.00
N PHE A 60 2.68 -1.39 -1.00
CA PHE A 60 3.78 -0.44 -0.85
C PHE A 60 4.21 -0.41 0.61
N ALA A 61 5.52 -0.42 0.85
CA ALA A 61 6.05 -0.19 2.18
C ALA A 61 5.55 1.17 2.69
N ALA A 62 5.12 1.21 3.95
CA ALA A 62 4.97 2.47 4.64
C ALA A 62 6.30 3.23 4.51
N PRO A 63 6.30 4.57 4.34
CA PRO A 63 7.53 5.32 4.46
C PRO A 63 8.16 4.96 5.81
N SER A 64 9.40 4.47 5.79
CA SER A 64 10.14 4.31 7.04
C SER A 64 10.13 5.67 7.73
N PRO A 65 9.90 5.76 9.06
CA PRO A 65 10.22 7.00 9.74
C PRO A 65 11.68 7.30 9.40
N GLU A 66 11.94 8.46 8.81
CA GLU A 66 13.33 8.86 8.53
C GLU A 66 14.12 8.70 9.83
N PRO A 67 15.35 8.16 9.79
CA PRO A 67 16.14 8.08 11.00
C PRO A 67 16.23 9.50 11.56
N VAL A 68 15.63 9.71 12.73
CA VAL A 68 15.76 10.95 13.48
C VAL A 68 17.25 11.09 13.72
N LEU A 69 17.93 11.89 12.90
CA LEU A 69 19.31 12.22 13.13
C LEU A 69 19.29 13.00 14.45
N CYS A 70 19.74 12.36 15.53
CA CYS A 70 20.03 13.05 16.77
C CYS A 70 21.05 14.14 16.44
N ARG A 71 20.58 15.35 16.13
CA ARG A 71 21.46 16.50 16.05
C ARG A 71 21.94 16.72 17.47
N GLU A 72 23.22 16.41 17.70
CA GLU A 72 23.89 16.74 18.94
C GLU A 72 23.66 18.24 19.21
N PRO A 73 23.25 18.64 20.43
CA PRO A 73 23.11 20.05 20.74
C PRO A 73 24.48 20.71 20.56
N ALA A 74 24.51 21.80 19.78
CA ALA A 74 25.70 22.62 19.59
C ALA A 74 26.26 22.96 20.97
N LYS A 75 27.54 22.64 21.21
CA LYS A 75 28.20 23.02 22.45
C LYS A 75 28.22 24.54 22.52
N GLU A 76 27.52 25.09 23.50
CA GLU A 76 27.63 26.49 23.92
C GLU A 76 29.06 26.69 24.44
N ASP A 77 29.87 27.41 23.68
CA ASP A 77 31.24 27.77 24.05
C ASP A 77 31.16 28.93 25.07
N ARG A 78 31.64 28.68 26.29
CA ARG A 78 31.65 29.65 27.39
C ARG A 78 33.08 29.90 27.86
#